data_AF-A0A968X0Z8-F1
#
_entry.id   AF-A0A968X0Z8-F1
#
_cell.length_a   1.000
_cell.length_b   1.000
_cell.length_c   1.000
_cell.angle_alpha   90.00
_cell.angle_beta   90.00
_cell.angle_gamma   90.00
#
_symmetry.space_group_name_H-M   'P 1'
#
loop_
_entity.id
_entity.type
_entity.pdbx_description
1 polymer ?
#
loop_
_entity_poly.entity_id
_entity_poly.type
_entity_poly.pdbx_seq_one_letter_code
_entity_poly.pdbx_strand_id
1 'polypeptide(L)'
;MAKQRMTRRRWLQLTGISIAAMGLAACGDGGSDAPTPAPNAPAAGSGGEIALEVNSAGEDSRYDKERLEAPAGAKITLTFTNRSTGSKLFNWVLTQPERFLQVVNDGSAESEANGFLKPNDANVIAHTKLLKAGESDTITFDAPAPGEYPYICTTPGYFARMKGVLVVSRYKRWTPPQRWSPSLVLFYARSEPGSSASRSPSPKNEKPSTSSESVTVGRIAIYK
;
A
#
# COMPACT_ATOMS: atom_id res chain seq x y z
N MET A 1 36.92 60.21 3.40
CA MET A 1 37.43 59.68 2.12
C MET A 1 36.25 59.14 1.32
N ALA A 2 36.10 59.57 0.08
CA ALA A 2 34.92 59.37 -0.76
C ALA A 2 35.08 58.20 -1.75
N LYS A 3 33.96 57.52 -2.09
CA LYS A 3 33.49 57.14 -3.46
C LYS A 3 32.43 56.04 -3.31
N GLN A 4 31.15 56.36 -3.49
CA GLN A 4 30.40 56.28 -4.76
C GLN A 4 30.48 54.91 -5.45
N ARG A 5 29.34 54.18 -5.45
CA ARG A 5 28.45 53.93 -6.61
C ARG A 5 29.00 52.93 -7.62
N MET A 6 28.25 51.85 -7.87
CA MET A 6 27.33 51.78 -9.03
C MET A 6 26.77 50.37 -9.18
N THR A 7 25.45 50.30 -9.13
CA THR A 7 24.65 49.30 -9.83
C THR A 7 24.79 49.52 -11.34
N ARG A 8 24.61 48.44 -12.12
CA ARG A 8 23.98 48.37 -13.47
C ARG A 8 24.85 47.79 -14.61
N ARG A 9 24.21 46.78 -15.23
CA ARG A 9 23.94 46.60 -16.68
C ARG A 9 24.94 45.79 -17.52
N ARG A 10 24.38 44.68 -18.03
CA ARG A 10 24.28 44.28 -19.45
C ARG A 10 25.52 44.58 -20.28
N TRP A 11 26.34 43.55 -20.47
CA TRP A 11 27.26 43.49 -21.60
C TRP A 11 26.65 42.66 -22.72
N LEU A 12 26.60 43.30 -23.87
CA LEU A 12 26.11 42.81 -25.15
C LEU A 12 27.27 43.05 -26.13
N GLN A 13 27.93 42.00 -26.59
CA GLN A 13 28.86 41.96 -27.74
C GLN A 13 28.78 40.51 -28.28
N LEU A 14 28.16 40.16 -29.41
CA LEU A 14 28.39 40.47 -30.83
C LEU A 14 29.79 40.09 -31.37
N THR A 15 29.76 39.49 -32.57
CA THR A 15 30.82 39.00 -33.49
C THR A 15 31.22 37.51 -33.31
N GLY A 16 31.17 36.63 -34.32
CA GLY A 16 30.77 36.71 -35.73
C GLY A 16 31.02 35.38 -36.47
N ILE A 17 30.22 35.11 -37.52
CA ILE A 17 30.56 34.58 -38.89
C ILE A 17 31.39 33.28 -38.97
N SER A 18 31.19 32.28 -39.83
CA SER A 18 30.16 31.75 -40.76
C SER A 18 30.88 30.55 -41.41
N ILE A 19 30.26 29.38 -41.58
CA ILE A 19 30.52 28.54 -42.77
C ILE A 19 29.20 27.88 -43.17
N ALA A 20 28.75 28.24 -44.37
CA ALA A 20 27.68 27.56 -45.09
C ALA A 20 28.25 26.32 -45.78
N ALA A 21 27.53 25.20 -45.68
CA ALA A 21 27.61 24.11 -46.63
C ALA A 21 26.18 23.63 -46.93
N MET A 22 25.70 23.98 -48.12
CA MET A 22 24.45 23.48 -48.70
C MET A 22 24.75 22.13 -49.35
N GLY A 23 23.96 21.11 -49.00
CA GLY A 23 24.02 19.78 -49.58
C GLY A 23 22.66 19.08 -49.53
N LEU A 24 21.93 19.23 -50.63
CA LEU A 24 21.00 18.31 -51.29
C LEU A 24 19.90 17.59 -50.49
N ALA A 25 18.67 17.83 -50.95
CA ALA A 25 17.46 17.12 -50.60
C ALA A 25 17.51 15.63 -51.00
N ALA A 26 17.00 14.78 -50.10
CA ALA A 26 16.49 13.45 -50.43
C ALA A 26 15.19 13.24 -49.64
N CYS A 27 14.11 12.93 -50.36
CA CYS A 27 12.85 12.45 -49.80
C CYS A 27 13.04 11.10 -49.10
N GLY A 28 12.26 10.85 -48.06
CA GLY A 28 11.79 9.50 -47.78
C GLY A 28 11.91 9.03 -46.33
N ASP A 29 10.74 8.67 -45.82
CA ASP A 29 10.46 7.67 -44.78
C ASP A 29 10.39 8.12 -43.32
N GLY A 30 9.22 7.86 -42.74
CA GLY A 30 8.86 8.19 -41.37
C GLY A 30 9.51 7.23 -40.38
N GLY A 31 10.29 7.79 -39.46
CA GLY A 31 10.78 7.09 -38.28
C GLY A 31 10.30 7.82 -37.04
N SER A 32 9.23 7.32 -36.42
CA SER A 32 8.84 7.69 -35.07
C SER A 32 9.88 7.14 -34.09
N ASP A 33 10.91 7.93 -33.78
CA ASP A 33 11.82 7.65 -32.67
C ASP A 33 11.09 7.93 -31.35
N ALA A 34 10.28 6.96 -30.92
CA ALA A 34 9.91 6.83 -29.52
C ALA A 34 11.18 6.43 -28.73
N PRO A 35 11.51 7.10 -27.61
CA PRO A 35 12.70 6.76 -26.85
C PRO A 35 12.59 5.31 -26.33
N THR A 36 13.62 4.51 -26.62
CA THR A 36 13.77 3.17 -26.05
C THR A 36 13.78 3.28 -24.52
N PRO A 37 12.91 2.56 -23.78
CA PRO A 37 12.92 2.62 -22.33
C PRO A 37 14.27 2.12 -21.81
N ALA A 38 14.84 2.85 -20.84
CA ALA A 38 16.03 2.41 -20.13
C ALA A 38 15.78 1.01 -19.51
N PRO A 39 16.77 0.10 -19.49
CA PRO A 39 16.60 -1.29 -19.06
C PRO A 39 16.18 -1.48 -17.59
N ASN A 40 16.05 -0.41 -16.81
CA ASN A 40 15.60 -0.40 -15.42
C ASN A 40 14.36 0.49 -15.17
N ALA A 41 13.70 1.01 -16.20
CA ALA A 41 12.40 1.64 -16.03
C ALA A 41 11.36 0.54 -15.73
N PRO A 42 10.55 0.65 -14.66
CA PRO A 42 9.50 -0.33 -14.39
C PRO A 42 8.57 -0.40 -15.60
N ALA A 43 8.43 -1.59 -16.20
CA ALA A 43 7.35 -1.83 -17.15
C ALA A 43 6.02 -1.55 -16.43
N ALA A 44 5.25 -0.60 -16.96
CA ALA A 44 3.94 -0.24 -16.44
C ALA A 44 3.03 -1.49 -16.43
N GLY A 45 2.97 -2.17 -15.29
CA GLY A 45 2.11 -3.31 -15.06
C GLY A 45 0.73 -2.82 -14.67
N SER A 46 -0.31 -3.35 -15.33
CA SER A 46 -1.73 -3.13 -15.05
C SER A 46 -2.13 -3.72 -13.67
N GLY A 47 -1.59 -3.17 -12.58
CA GLY A 47 -1.89 -3.61 -11.21
C GLY A 47 -3.27 -3.18 -10.70
N GLY A 48 -4.04 -2.46 -11.54
CA GLY A 48 -5.31 -1.84 -11.17
C GLY A 48 -5.11 -0.65 -10.22
N GLU A 49 -6.22 -0.12 -9.72
CA GLU A 49 -6.23 0.88 -8.65
C GLU A 49 -6.52 0.19 -7.31
N ILE A 50 -5.79 0.55 -6.26
CA ILE A 50 -5.98 0.02 -4.91
C ILE A 50 -5.97 1.15 -3.89
N ALA A 51 -6.94 1.14 -2.98
CA ALA A 51 -6.96 2.02 -1.82
C ALA A 51 -6.31 1.31 -0.63
N LEU A 52 -5.34 1.98 0.00
CA LEU A 52 -4.70 1.53 1.23
C LEU A 52 -4.97 2.57 2.33
N GLU A 53 -5.25 2.09 3.54
CA GLU A 53 -5.40 2.95 4.71
C GLU A 53 -4.41 2.48 5.77
N VAL A 54 -3.67 3.42 6.34
CA VAL A 54 -2.79 3.20 7.48
C VAL A 54 -2.98 4.35 8.45
N ASN A 55 -2.88 4.12 9.75
CA ASN A 55 -3.06 5.17 10.74
C ASN A 55 -1.95 5.09 11.79
N SER A 56 -1.78 6.14 12.59
CA SER A 56 -1.02 5.97 13.83
C SER A 56 -1.80 5.06 14.80
N ALA A 57 -1.06 4.32 15.63
CA ALA A 57 -1.62 3.53 16.73
C ALA A 57 -1.93 4.45 17.93
N GLY A 58 -2.81 5.43 17.73
CA GLY A 58 -3.11 6.45 18.73
C GLY A 58 -1.88 7.31 19.04
N GLU A 59 -1.54 7.39 20.33
CA GLU A 59 -0.34 8.07 20.84
C GLU A 59 0.96 7.29 20.61
N ASP A 60 0.89 6.00 20.31
CA ASP A 60 2.09 5.20 20.11
C ASP A 60 2.83 5.63 18.84
N SER A 61 4.16 5.71 18.93
CA SER A 61 5.04 5.89 17.77
C SER A 61 5.11 4.59 16.95
N ARG A 62 3.97 4.15 16.43
CA ARG A 62 3.74 2.96 15.61
C ARG A 62 2.63 3.24 14.59
N TYR A 63 2.70 2.53 13.47
CA TYR A 63 1.55 2.41 12.57
C TYR A 63 0.61 1.32 13.10
N ASP A 64 -0.69 1.45 12.85
CA ASP A 64 -1.68 0.41 13.18
C ASP A 64 -1.58 -0.83 12.29
N LYS A 65 -0.95 -0.66 11.12
CA LYS A 65 -0.59 -1.72 10.18
C LYS A 65 0.90 -1.63 9.95
N GLU A 66 1.63 -2.69 10.31
CA GLU A 66 3.07 -2.83 10.04
C GLU A 66 3.35 -3.54 8.70
N ARG A 67 2.28 -3.98 8.00
CA ARG A 67 2.36 -4.63 6.69
C ARG A 67 1.22 -4.18 5.78
N LEU A 68 1.59 -3.73 4.58
CA LEU A 68 0.68 -3.42 3.47
C LEU A 68 1.03 -4.30 2.28
N GLU A 69 0.06 -4.56 1.40
CA GLU A 69 0.29 -5.34 0.18
C GLU A 69 -0.28 -4.60 -1.03
N ALA A 70 0.46 -4.66 -2.15
CA ALA A 70 -0.02 -4.15 -3.43
C ALA A 70 0.46 -5.03 -4.59
N PRO A 71 -0.30 -5.12 -5.70
CA PRO A 71 0.22 -5.63 -6.95
C PRO A 71 1.30 -4.69 -7.52
N ALA A 72 2.33 -5.23 -8.16
CA ALA A 72 3.31 -4.43 -8.88
C ALA A 72 2.65 -3.60 -9.99
N GLY A 73 3.01 -2.32 -10.10
CA GLY A 73 2.43 -1.38 -11.05
C GLY A 73 1.00 -0.91 -10.73
N ALA A 74 0.43 -1.31 -9.59
CA ALA A 74 -0.87 -0.78 -9.18
C ALA A 74 -0.79 0.72 -8.88
N LYS A 75 -1.82 1.48 -9.27
CA LYS A 75 -2.00 2.84 -8.76
C LYS A 75 -2.52 2.76 -7.33
N ILE A 76 -1.67 3.07 -6.36
CA ILE A 76 -2.00 3.06 -4.93
C ILE A 76 -2.52 4.44 -4.55
N THR A 77 -3.71 4.49 -3.96
CA THR A 77 -4.23 5.65 -3.23
C THR A 77 -4.12 5.34 -1.74
N LEU A 78 -3.12 5.93 -1.07
CA LEU A 78 -2.86 5.71 0.34
C LEU A 78 -3.43 6.88 1.17
N THR A 79 -4.25 6.56 2.16
CA THR A 79 -4.65 7.51 3.20
C THR A 79 -3.91 7.20 4.50
N PHE A 80 -3.22 8.21 5.04
CA PHE A 80 -2.63 8.17 6.37
C PHE A 80 -3.36 9.11 7.32
N THR A 81 -3.82 8.61 8.47
CA THR A 81 -4.40 9.45 9.53
C THR A 81 -3.53 9.42 10.79
N ASN A 82 -3.15 10.61 11.26
CA ASN A 82 -2.54 10.77 12.57
C ASN A 82 -3.64 10.75 13.64
N ARG A 83 -3.83 9.59 14.27
CA ARG A 83 -4.81 9.38 15.35
C ARG A 83 -4.27 9.68 16.75
N SER A 84 -3.13 10.37 16.84
CA SER A 84 -2.72 10.95 18.13
C SER A 84 -3.73 12.02 18.57
N THR A 85 -3.85 12.19 19.87
CA THR A 85 -4.61 13.23 20.57
C THR A 85 -3.68 14.26 21.24
N GLY A 86 -2.37 13.97 21.34
CA GLY A 86 -1.35 14.86 21.86
C GLY A 86 -0.76 15.82 20.81
N SER A 87 0.53 16.14 20.96
CA SER A 87 1.27 17.04 20.05
C SER A 87 2.19 16.28 19.10
N LYS A 88 1.98 14.97 18.91
CA LYS A 88 2.87 14.14 18.09
C LYS A 88 2.62 14.41 16.62
N LEU A 89 3.69 14.72 15.91
CA LEU A 89 3.68 14.87 14.47
C LEU A 89 4.11 13.54 13.84
N PHE A 90 3.34 13.06 12.88
CA PHE A 90 3.65 11.84 12.17
C PHE A 90 3.53 12.07 10.67
N ASN A 91 4.36 11.38 9.91
CA ASN A 91 4.22 11.24 8.48
C ASN A 91 4.26 9.75 8.11
N TRP A 92 4.04 9.48 6.82
CA TRP A 92 4.28 8.19 6.21
C TRP A 92 5.18 8.39 5.00
N VAL A 93 6.30 7.66 4.97
CA VAL A 93 7.34 7.81 3.94
C VAL A 93 7.73 6.43 3.43
N LEU A 94 7.47 6.15 2.16
CA LEU A 94 7.93 4.96 1.47
C LEU A 94 9.34 5.17 0.95
N THR A 95 10.23 4.24 1.27
CA THR A 95 11.66 4.33 0.91
C THR A 95 12.06 3.22 -0.04
N GLN A 96 13.16 3.45 -0.77
CA GLN A 96 13.85 2.37 -1.47
C GLN A 96 14.32 1.29 -0.47
N PRO A 97 14.36 0.02 -0.88
CA PRO A 97 14.88 -1.06 -0.04
C PRO A 97 16.29 -0.72 0.47
N GLU A 98 16.60 -1.06 1.73
CA GLU A 98 17.89 -0.81 2.38
C GLU A 98 18.30 0.67 2.54
N ARG A 99 17.47 1.64 2.12
CA ARG A 99 17.81 3.08 2.18
C ARG A 99 17.15 3.85 3.33
N PHE A 100 16.25 3.22 4.08
CA PHE A 100 15.47 3.91 5.11
C PHE A 100 16.32 4.61 6.18
N LEU A 101 17.46 4.02 6.61
CA LEU A 101 18.35 4.68 7.59
C LEU A 101 18.99 5.96 7.03
N GLN A 102 19.31 5.98 5.74
CA GLN A 102 19.84 7.18 5.09
C GLN A 102 18.78 8.27 5.02
N VAL A 103 17.54 7.91 4.65
CA VAL A 103 16.39 8.84 4.62
C VAL A 103 16.13 9.44 6.01
N VAL A 104 16.20 8.63 7.07
CA VAL A 104 16.06 9.10 8.45
C VAL A 104 17.17 10.07 8.83
N ASN A 105 18.43 9.72 8.54
CA ASN A 105 19.57 10.57 8.91
C ASN A 105 19.54 11.90 8.17
N ASP A 106 19.31 11.88 6.86
CA ASP A 106 19.19 13.08 6.04
C ASP A 106 17.98 13.92 6.49
N GLY A 107 16.83 13.29 6.74
CA GLY A 107 15.63 13.95 7.24
C GLY A 107 15.75 14.53 8.65
N SER A 108 16.61 13.96 9.51
CA SER A 108 16.85 14.48 10.86
C SER A 108 17.55 15.84 10.89
N ALA A 109 18.24 16.20 9.80
CA ALA A 109 18.86 17.51 9.63
C ALA A 109 17.86 18.57 9.10
N GLU A 110 16.64 18.16 8.73
CA GLU A 110 15.64 19.01 8.09
C GLU A 110 14.65 19.58 9.10
N SER A 111 13.99 20.67 8.71
CA SER A 111 13.00 21.35 9.56
C SER A 111 11.65 20.65 9.54
N GLU A 112 10.81 20.96 10.54
CA GLU A 112 9.39 20.56 10.57
C GLU A 112 8.64 21.05 9.33
N ALA A 113 8.99 22.22 8.80
CA ALA A 113 8.38 22.78 7.58
C ALA A 113 8.68 21.94 6.33
N ASN A 114 9.81 21.24 6.31
CA ASN A 114 10.17 20.26 5.28
C ASN A 114 9.64 18.85 5.62
N GLY A 115 8.88 18.69 6.70
CA GLY A 115 8.35 17.41 7.16
C GLY A 115 9.42 16.42 7.62
N PHE A 116 10.59 16.91 8.04
CA PHE A 116 11.75 16.09 8.36
C PHE A 116 12.17 15.18 7.20
N LEU A 117 12.14 15.73 5.98
CA LEU A 117 12.55 15.06 4.76
C LEU A 117 13.46 15.97 3.96
N LYS A 118 14.55 15.39 3.46
CA LYS A 118 15.44 16.08 2.52
C LYS A 118 14.68 16.36 1.23
N PRO A 119 14.64 17.62 0.76
CA PRO A 119 13.97 17.94 -0.49
C PRO A 119 14.55 17.13 -1.66
N ASN A 120 13.67 16.53 -2.47
CA ASN A 120 14.05 15.71 -3.64
C ASN A 120 14.98 14.53 -3.31
N ASP A 121 14.81 13.89 -2.15
CA ASP A 121 15.56 12.67 -1.82
C ASP A 121 15.21 11.53 -2.77
N ALA A 122 16.19 11.10 -3.58
CA ALA A 122 16.03 10.00 -4.53
C ALA A 122 15.72 8.65 -3.85
N ASN A 123 15.97 8.51 -2.55
CA ASN A 123 15.66 7.32 -1.77
C ASN A 123 14.19 7.25 -1.32
N VAL A 124 13.43 8.33 -1.49
CA VAL A 124 12.00 8.39 -1.16
C VAL A 124 11.18 8.14 -2.42
N ILE A 125 10.26 7.16 -2.35
CA ILE A 125 9.38 6.79 -3.46
C ILE A 125 8.09 7.61 -3.41
N ALA A 126 7.51 7.73 -2.23
CA ALA A 126 6.27 8.47 -1.98
C ALA A 126 6.21 8.86 -0.51
N HIS A 127 5.59 9.99 -0.19
CA HIS A 127 5.42 10.41 1.20
C HIS A 127 4.19 11.30 1.36
N THR A 128 3.64 11.32 2.58
CA THR A 128 2.62 12.30 2.98
C THR A 128 3.28 13.60 3.42
N LYS A 129 2.47 14.64 3.65
CA LYS A 129 2.88 15.75 4.49
C LYS A 129 3.09 15.29 5.95
N LEU A 130 3.72 16.16 6.73
CA LEU A 130 3.78 15.99 8.18
C LEU A 130 2.43 16.38 8.80
N LEU A 131 1.81 15.45 9.52
CA LEU A 131 0.46 15.58 10.04
C LEU A 131 0.46 15.86 11.54
N LYS A 132 -0.36 16.82 11.94
CA LYS A 132 -0.70 17.06 13.35
C LYS A 132 -1.74 16.04 13.84
N ALA A 133 -1.95 16.00 15.14
CA ALA A 133 -2.98 15.19 15.77
C ALA A 133 -4.36 15.43 15.12
N GLY A 134 -5.03 14.35 14.75
CA GLY A 134 -6.33 14.37 14.10
C GLY A 134 -6.31 14.66 12.59
N GLU A 135 -5.17 15.01 11.99
CA GLU A 135 -5.09 15.28 10.56
C GLU A 135 -4.92 14.00 9.73
N SER A 136 -5.31 14.11 8.46
CA SER A 136 -5.17 13.05 7.46
C SER A 136 -4.57 13.61 6.17
N ASP A 137 -3.86 12.76 5.43
CA ASP A 137 -3.38 13.02 4.08
C ASP A 137 -3.65 11.82 3.17
N THR A 138 -4.02 12.09 1.93
CA THR A 138 -4.19 11.07 0.91
C THR A 138 -3.25 11.35 -0.26
N ILE A 139 -2.42 10.37 -0.58
CA ILE A 139 -1.44 10.45 -1.68
C ILE A 139 -1.69 9.34 -2.69
N THR A 140 -1.35 9.60 -3.95
CA THR A 140 -1.44 8.61 -5.03
C THR A 140 -0.08 8.41 -5.67
N PHE A 141 0.35 7.16 -5.81
CA PHE A 141 1.62 6.80 -6.43
C PHE A 141 1.54 5.41 -7.08
N ASP A 142 2.45 5.13 -8.01
CA ASP A 142 2.52 3.83 -8.66
C ASP A 142 3.35 2.85 -7.82
N ALA A 143 2.82 1.65 -7.61
CA ALA A 143 3.51 0.60 -6.88
C ALA A 143 4.79 0.21 -7.64
N PRO A 144 5.95 0.14 -6.95
CA PRO A 144 7.23 -0.16 -7.60
C PRO A 144 7.31 -1.61 -8.10
N ALA A 145 8.50 -2.03 -8.53
CA ALA A 145 8.74 -3.42 -8.90
C ALA A 145 8.48 -4.37 -7.71
N PRO A 146 8.18 -5.66 -7.94
CA PRO A 146 7.99 -6.63 -6.86
C PRO A 146 9.15 -6.62 -5.87
N GLY A 147 8.84 -6.61 -4.58
CA GLY A 147 9.82 -6.49 -3.51
C GLY A 147 9.20 -6.01 -2.20
N GLU A 148 10.05 -5.84 -1.19
CA GLU A 148 9.67 -5.33 0.12
C GLU A 148 10.23 -3.91 0.29
N TYR A 149 9.33 -2.96 0.53
CA TYR A 149 9.67 -1.54 0.62
C TYR A 149 9.36 -1.04 2.03
N PRO A 150 10.36 -0.57 2.78
CA PRO A 150 10.11 -0.03 4.10
C PRO A 150 9.32 1.28 3.99
N TYR A 151 8.25 1.40 4.76
CA TYR A 151 7.68 2.70 5.08
C TYR A 151 7.97 3.07 6.53
N ILE A 152 8.30 4.34 6.74
CA ILE A 152 8.80 4.85 8.02
C ILE A 152 8.18 6.21 8.33
N CYS A 153 8.22 6.58 9.60
CA CYS A 153 8.01 7.96 10.04
C CYS A 153 9.38 8.62 10.22
N THR A 154 9.61 9.77 9.57
CA THR A 154 10.89 10.50 9.65
C THR A 154 10.90 11.57 10.74
N THR A 155 9.80 11.75 11.49
CA THR A 155 9.82 12.59 12.69
C THR A 155 10.93 12.13 13.64
N PRO A 156 11.80 13.05 14.10
CA PRO A 156 12.95 12.71 14.94
C PRO A 156 12.55 11.85 16.15
N GLY A 157 13.22 10.71 16.30
CA GLY A 157 13.03 9.78 17.42
C GLY A 157 11.91 8.74 17.27
N TYR A 158 11.11 8.76 16.20
CA TYR A 158 10.01 7.79 16.03
C TYR A 158 10.34 6.62 15.09
N PHE A 159 11.22 6.80 14.11
CA PHE A 159 11.52 5.78 13.08
C PHE A 159 11.89 4.39 13.63
N ALA A 160 12.51 4.31 14.81
CA ALA A 160 12.93 3.05 15.41
C ALA A 160 11.76 2.09 15.66
N ARG A 161 10.57 2.64 15.96
CA ARG A 161 9.33 1.88 16.23
C ARG A 161 8.25 2.11 15.19
N MET A 162 8.20 3.29 14.59
CA MET A 162 7.18 3.68 13.63
C MET A 162 7.62 3.34 12.21
N LYS A 163 7.54 2.05 11.88
CA LYS A 163 7.90 1.48 10.59
C LYS A 163 7.01 0.31 10.22
N GLY A 164 6.94 0.00 8.94
CA GLY A 164 6.33 -1.20 8.41
C GLY A 164 6.85 -1.49 7.01
N VAL A 165 6.24 -2.45 6.33
CA VAL A 165 6.66 -2.89 5.00
C VAL A 165 5.50 -2.93 4.01
N LEU A 166 5.68 -2.29 2.87
CA LEU A 166 4.84 -2.48 1.69
C LEU A 166 5.39 -3.64 0.88
N VAL A 167 4.66 -4.74 0.84
CA VAL A 167 5.01 -5.91 0.05
C VAL A 167 4.35 -5.80 -1.31
N VAL A 168 5.18 -5.64 -2.34
CA VAL A 168 4.74 -5.54 -3.72
C VAL A 168 4.93 -6.89 -4.40
N SER A 169 3.87 -7.44 -4.96
CA SER A 169 3.88 -8.79 -5.54
C SER A 169 3.34 -8.83 -6.97
N ARG A 170 3.80 -9.81 -7.76
CA ARG A 170 3.25 -10.05 -9.12
C ARG A 170 1.90 -10.77 -9.12
N TYR A 171 1.54 -11.39 -7.99
CA TYR A 171 0.35 -12.23 -7.89
C TYR A 171 -0.63 -11.60 -6.91
N LYS A 172 -1.79 -11.20 -7.41
CA LYS A 172 -2.97 -10.97 -6.57
C LYS A 172 -3.26 -12.30 -5.88
N ARG A 173 -2.81 -12.49 -4.64
CA ARG A 173 -2.99 -13.73 -3.87
C ARG A 173 -4.45 -13.88 -3.45
N TRP A 174 -5.34 -14.01 -4.43
CA TRP A 174 -6.60 -14.69 -4.23
C TRP A 174 -6.32 -16.18 -4.45
N THR A 175 -5.83 -16.84 -3.41
CA THR A 175 -6.01 -18.29 -3.31
C THR A 175 -7.40 -18.47 -2.69
N PRO A 176 -8.39 -19.05 -3.39
CA PRO A 176 -9.62 -19.42 -2.70
C PRO A 176 -9.25 -20.33 -1.52
N PRO A 177 -9.97 -20.28 -0.37
CA PRO A 177 -9.80 -21.31 0.65
C PRO A 177 -9.97 -22.65 -0.06
N GLN A 178 -9.03 -23.58 0.16
CA GLN A 178 -8.99 -24.90 -0.47
C GLN A 178 -10.33 -25.61 -0.23
N ARG A 179 -11.29 -25.41 -1.11
CA ARG A 179 -12.53 -26.15 -1.15
C ARG A 179 -12.21 -27.41 -1.93
N TRP A 180 -11.83 -28.45 -1.18
CA TRP A 180 -11.92 -29.87 -1.51
C TRP A 180 -11.69 -30.21 -2.99
N SER A 181 -10.48 -30.69 -3.31
CA SER A 181 -10.24 -31.39 -4.58
C SER A 181 -11.08 -32.68 -4.64
N PRO A 182 -12.01 -32.85 -5.59
CA PRO A 182 -12.77 -34.08 -5.73
C PRO A 182 -12.14 -34.96 -6.81
N SER A 183 -10.85 -35.26 -6.69
CA SER A 183 -10.17 -36.09 -7.69
C SER A 183 -9.14 -37.00 -7.03
N LEU A 184 -9.64 -37.98 -6.27
CA LEU A 184 -9.01 -39.30 -6.04
C LEU A 184 -9.92 -40.21 -5.18
N VAL A 185 -11.11 -40.54 -5.69
CA VAL A 185 -11.71 -41.87 -5.44
C VAL A 185 -12.40 -42.30 -6.73
N LEU A 186 -11.58 -42.82 -7.66
CA LEU A 186 -12.05 -43.54 -8.83
C LEU A 186 -11.77 -45.02 -8.56
N PHE A 187 -12.60 -45.66 -7.73
CA PHE A 187 -12.62 -47.12 -7.60
C PHE A 187 -14.04 -47.61 -7.29
N TYR A 188 -14.56 -48.43 -8.22
CA TYR A 188 -15.73 -49.31 -8.14
C TYR A 188 -17.10 -48.62 -7.95
N ALA A 189 -18.15 -48.87 -8.73
CA ALA A 189 -18.45 -50.00 -9.61
C ALA A 189 -19.46 -49.59 -10.70
N ARG A 190 -19.37 -50.29 -11.82
CA ARG A 190 -20.30 -50.30 -12.96
C ARG A 190 -21.42 -51.32 -12.69
N SER A 191 -22.56 -51.08 -13.36
CA SER A 191 -23.64 -52.00 -13.83
C SER A 191 -24.98 -52.08 -13.08
N GLU A 192 -25.88 -51.16 -13.45
CA GLU A 192 -27.29 -51.30 -13.93
C GLU A 192 -28.42 -51.94 -13.05
N PRO A 193 -29.69 -52.09 -13.53
CA PRO A 193 -30.80 -51.23 -13.09
C PRO A 193 -32.03 -52.00 -12.51
N GLY A 194 -32.90 -51.28 -11.79
CA GLY A 194 -34.34 -51.57 -11.60
C GLY A 194 -34.77 -52.93 -11.00
N SER A 195 -35.37 -52.91 -9.81
CA SER A 195 -36.54 -53.77 -9.51
C SER A 195 -37.24 -53.37 -8.21
N SER A 196 -38.55 -53.15 -8.34
CA SER A 196 -39.54 -53.03 -7.27
C SER A 196 -39.81 -54.39 -6.61
N ALA A 197 -39.93 -54.44 -5.28
CA ALA A 197 -40.96 -55.24 -4.59
C ALA A 197 -40.92 -55.08 -3.06
N SER A 198 -42.13 -54.96 -2.53
CA SER A 198 -42.60 -54.92 -1.14
C SER A 198 -42.19 -56.07 -0.22
N ARG A 199 -42.04 -55.79 1.08
CA ARG A 199 -42.85 -56.42 2.16
C ARG A 199 -42.58 -55.80 3.54
N SER A 200 -43.65 -55.30 4.17
CA SER A 200 -43.75 -55.06 5.63
C SER A 200 -43.94 -56.39 6.39
N PRO A 201 -43.87 -56.43 7.74
CA PRO A 201 -45.03 -56.02 8.55
C PRO A 201 -44.71 -55.25 9.86
N SER A 202 -45.66 -54.39 10.26
CA SER A 202 -45.77 -53.67 11.55
C SER A 202 -45.97 -54.63 12.75
N PRO A 203 -45.98 -54.18 14.04
CA PRO A 203 -47.17 -53.49 14.58
C PRO A 203 -46.99 -52.43 15.71
N LYS A 204 -47.97 -51.50 15.74
CA LYS A 204 -48.68 -50.88 16.91
C LYS A 204 -47.94 -49.81 17.75
N ASN A 205 -48.40 -48.54 17.71
CA ASN A 205 -49.39 -47.88 18.61
C ASN A 205 -48.83 -47.73 20.04
N GLU A 206 -48.58 -46.55 20.62
CA GLU A 206 -49.52 -45.46 20.96
C GLU A 206 -48.78 -44.12 21.25
N LYS A 207 -49.49 -43.00 21.04
CA LYS A 207 -49.34 -41.68 21.68
C LYS A 207 -50.63 -41.46 22.51
N PRO A 208 -50.83 -40.34 23.23
CA PRO A 208 -49.97 -39.53 24.11
C PRO A 208 -50.68 -39.22 25.47
N SER A 209 -50.00 -38.69 26.49
CA SER A 209 -50.67 -37.80 27.47
C SER A 209 -49.72 -36.93 28.30
N THR A 210 -50.23 -35.73 28.54
CA THR A 210 -49.78 -34.59 29.33
C THR A 210 -49.98 -34.76 30.85
N SER A 211 -49.12 -34.12 31.67
CA SER A 211 -49.47 -33.44 32.95
C SER A 211 -48.17 -33.04 33.66
N SER A 212 -47.85 -31.74 33.76
CA SER A 212 -48.00 -30.89 34.96
C SER A 212 -47.11 -31.28 36.16
N GLU A 213 -46.18 -30.42 36.53
CA GLU A 213 -46.23 -29.73 37.83
C GLU A 213 -45.18 -28.62 37.93
N SER A 214 -45.66 -27.50 38.46
CA SER A 214 -44.99 -26.28 38.89
C SER A 214 -44.42 -26.41 40.31
N VAL A 215 -43.80 -25.32 40.80
CA VAL A 215 -43.49 -24.94 42.21
C VAL A 215 -41.99 -25.07 42.55
N THR A 216 -41.26 -24.15 43.20
CA THR A 216 -41.37 -22.71 43.57
C THR A 216 -40.04 -22.33 44.26
N VAL A 217 -39.53 -21.14 43.95
CA VAL A 217 -38.82 -20.13 44.78
C VAL A 217 -37.80 -20.57 45.87
N GLY A 218 -36.61 -19.95 45.80
CA GLY A 218 -35.74 -19.67 46.94
C GLY A 218 -34.82 -18.49 46.65
N ARG A 219 -34.88 -17.45 47.47
CA ARG A 219 -34.42 -16.06 47.25
C ARG A 219 -33.12 -15.76 48.03
N ILE A 220 -32.37 -14.76 47.54
CA ILE A 220 -31.60 -13.71 48.27
C ILE A 220 -30.29 -14.10 49.00
N ALA A 221 -29.20 -13.40 48.65
CA ALA A 221 -28.37 -12.66 49.61
C ALA A 221 -27.53 -11.56 48.93
N ILE A 222 -27.70 -10.34 49.44
CA ILE A 222 -26.94 -9.12 49.19
C ILE A 222 -25.79 -9.07 50.21
N TYR A 223 -24.59 -8.64 49.80
CA TYR A 223 -23.58 -7.99 50.64
C TYR A 223 -22.72 -7.09 49.72
N LYS A 224 -22.15 -5.97 50.12
CA LYS A 224 -22.41 -4.91 51.10
C LYS A 224 -21.49 -3.77 50.68
#